data_AF-A0A9N8MQT2-F1
#
_entry.id   AF-A0A9N8MQT2-F1
#
_cell.length_a   1.000
_cell.length_b   1.000
_cell.length_c   1.000
_cell.angle_alpha   90.00
_cell.angle_beta   90.00
_cell.angle_gamma   90.00
#
_symmetry.space_group_name_H-M   'P 1'
#
loop_
_entity.id
_entity.type
_entity.pdbx_description
1 polymer ?
#
loop_
_entity_poly.entity_id
_entity_poly.type
_entity_poly.pdbx_seq_one_letter_code
_entity_poly.pdbx_strand_id
1 'polypeptide(L)'
;MKERLTLLLLLYFTLNFSQAFLVGLIADKNINKKKLVYTNEEGKYLIYLPTVHVGKKEYYDSIKKEVDSLRKEGFIVAYESIIFEINKDDFEINAKKARKIVGYNIANINDNNIQSLPKEYSTKNYLLQNNDRVGIVNTDYNVDMTLHNLIEKYELKYGAISLSQCDLQTPLSAKYLCKEKKKLPKYYFTDELRNSEALAKISLLQNKNIIFLYGKGHKFMLHSGFLNNGYELISGKL
;
A
#
# COMPACT_ATOMS: atom_id res chain seq x y z
N MET A 1 -10.66 -15.58 48.08
CA MET A 1 -10.26 -16.50 46.98
C MET A 1 -11.15 -16.38 45.76
N LYS A 2 -12.49 -16.37 45.91
CA LYS A 2 -13.44 -16.19 44.81
C LYS A 2 -13.23 -14.88 44.03
N GLU A 3 -13.07 -13.75 44.71
CA GLU A 3 -12.91 -12.44 44.05
C GLU A 3 -11.63 -12.30 43.21
N ARG A 4 -10.52 -12.93 43.64
CA ARG A 4 -9.27 -12.95 42.86
C ARG A 4 -9.37 -13.86 41.63
N LEU A 5 -10.17 -14.92 41.70
CA LEU A 5 -10.44 -15.82 40.58
C LEU A 5 -11.35 -15.15 39.53
N THR A 6 -12.32 -14.34 39.96
CA THR A 6 -13.20 -13.57 39.07
C THR A 6 -12.42 -12.48 38.32
N LEU A 7 -11.47 -11.81 38.98
CA LEU A 7 -10.61 -10.80 38.34
C LEU A 7 -9.68 -11.41 37.28
N LEU A 8 -9.13 -12.61 37.55
CA LEU A 8 -8.31 -13.37 36.60
C LEU A 8 -9.12 -13.88 35.39
N LEU A 9 -10.37 -14.30 35.59
CA LEU A 9 -11.28 -14.69 34.51
C LEU A 9 -11.71 -13.51 33.61
N LEU A 10 -11.91 -12.32 34.18
CA LEU A 10 -12.18 -11.08 33.43
C LEU A 10 -10.96 -10.60 32.62
N LEU A 11 -9.75 -10.75 33.17
CA LEU A 11 -8.51 -10.48 32.41
C LEU A 11 -8.31 -11.49 31.26
N TYR A 12 -8.70 -12.75 31.44
CA TYR A 12 -8.58 -13.78 30.39
C TYR A 12 -9.57 -13.56 29.24
N PHE A 13 -10.72 -12.96 29.50
CA PHE A 13 -11.72 -12.61 28.48
C PHE A 13 -11.33 -11.39 27.64
N THR A 14 -10.57 -10.44 28.20
CA THR A 14 -10.08 -9.26 27.45
C THR A 14 -8.87 -9.56 26.56
N LEU A 15 -8.12 -10.63 26.85
CA LEU A 15 -6.98 -11.08 26.05
C LEU A 15 -7.36 -12.03 24.89
N ASN A 16 -8.61 -12.49 24.82
CA ASN A 16 -9.16 -13.27 23.70
C ASN A 16 -10.03 -12.42 22.77
N PHE A 17 -9.74 -11.12 22.68
CA PHE A 17 -10.29 -10.30 21.61
C PHE A 17 -9.58 -10.69 20.31
N SER A 18 -10.14 -11.70 19.64
CA SER A 18 -9.60 -12.23 18.39
C SER A 18 -9.31 -11.09 17.41
N GLN A 19 -8.14 -11.11 16.77
CA GLN A 19 -7.75 -10.15 15.74
C GLN A 19 -8.78 -10.05 14.60
N ALA A 20 -9.68 -11.04 14.45
CA ALA A 20 -10.82 -11.03 13.55
C ALA A 20 -11.85 -9.91 13.85
N PHE A 21 -12.01 -9.47 15.11
CA PHE A 21 -12.93 -8.37 15.45
C PHE A 21 -12.36 -7.00 15.04
N LEU A 22 -11.03 -6.83 15.09
CA LEU A 22 -10.34 -5.63 14.58
C LEU A 22 -10.44 -5.53 13.04
N VAL A 23 -10.49 -6.67 12.34
CA VAL A 23 -10.74 -6.71 10.88
C VAL A 23 -12.19 -6.34 10.56
N GLY A 24 -13.15 -6.68 11.43
CA GLY A 24 -14.58 -6.36 11.28
C GLY A 24 -14.91 -4.86 11.43
N LEU A 25 -14.26 -4.16 12.37
CA LEU A 25 -14.46 -2.72 12.59
C LEU A 25 -13.83 -1.83 11.49
N ILE A 26 -12.93 -2.38 10.67
CA ILE A 26 -12.28 -1.67 9.55
C ILE A 26 -12.96 -1.98 8.19
N ALA A 27 -13.90 -2.94 8.17
CA ALA A 27 -14.51 -3.46 6.95
C ALA A 27 -15.81 -2.74 6.53
N ASP A 28 -15.88 -1.41 6.68
CA ASP A 28 -16.93 -0.68 5.96
C ASP A 28 -16.68 -0.87 4.46
N LYS A 29 -17.65 -1.49 3.79
CA LYS A 29 -17.52 -1.95 2.40
C LYS A 29 -17.59 -0.81 1.40
N ASN A 30 -17.92 0.40 1.86
CA ASN A 30 -18.18 1.56 1.01
C ASN A 30 -17.03 2.56 1.05
N ILE A 31 -16.36 2.76 -0.08
CA ILE A 31 -15.28 3.75 -0.24
C ILE A 31 -15.69 5.18 0.14
N ASN A 32 -16.97 5.54 -0.03
CA ASN A 32 -17.46 6.90 0.23
C ASN A 32 -17.35 7.32 1.70
N LYS A 33 -17.30 6.37 2.63
CA LYS A 33 -17.08 6.66 4.05
C LYS A 33 -15.61 6.78 4.43
N LYS A 34 -14.71 6.41 3.52
CA LYS A 34 -13.26 6.36 3.74
C LYS A 34 -12.49 7.36 2.88
N LYS A 35 -13.10 7.88 1.81
CA LYS A 35 -12.47 8.88 0.95
C LYS A 35 -12.23 10.18 1.70
N LEU A 36 -11.15 10.85 1.32
CA LEU A 36 -10.86 12.21 1.76
C LEU A 36 -10.93 13.11 0.54
N VAL A 37 -11.57 14.27 0.69
CA VAL A 37 -11.71 15.26 -0.39
C VAL A 37 -10.98 16.51 0.04
N TYR A 38 -10.06 16.93 -0.83
CA TYR A 38 -9.29 18.15 -0.67
C TYR A 38 -9.62 19.13 -1.79
N THR A 39 -9.42 20.42 -1.53
CA THR A 39 -9.38 21.48 -2.56
C THR A 39 -8.13 22.32 -2.39
N ASN A 40 -7.63 22.92 -3.46
CA ASN A 40 -6.60 23.97 -3.38
C ASN A 40 -7.21 25.36 -3.64
N GLU A 41 -6.37 26.40 -3.55
CA GLU A 41 -6.77 27.81 -3.78
C GLU A 41 -7.30 28.07 -5.20
N GLU A 42 -6.91 27.25 -6.18
CA GLU A 42 -7.41 27.31 -7.56
C GLU A 42 -8.77 26.62 -7.75
N GLY A 43 -9.36 26.08 -6.67
CA GLY A 43 -10.62 25.35 -6.69
C GLY A 43 -10.52 23.97 -7.35
N LYS A 44 -9.33 23.37 -7.40
CA LYS A 44 -9.11 22.01 -7.91
C LYS A 44 -9.21 20.99 -6.80
N TYR A 45 -9.88 19.89 -7.11
CA TYR A 45 -10.15 18.82 -6.16
C TYR A 45 -9.11 17.72 -6.24
N LEU A 46 -8.69 17.22 -5.07
CA LEU A 46 -7.97 15.95 -4.94
C LEU A 46 -8.83 15.01 -4.08
N ILE A 47 -9.25 13.90 -4.66
CA ILE A 47 -10.06 12.88 -3.98
C ILE A 47 -9.17 11.68 -3.70
N TYR A 48 -8.75 11.52 -2.44
CA TYR A 48 -8.00 10.35 -1.99
C TYR A 48 -8.92 9.17 -1.73
N LEU A 49 -8.70 8.08 -2.46
CA LEU A 49 -9.41 6.82 -2.34
C LEU A 49 -8.45 5.77 -1.75
N PRO A 50 -8.54 5.45 -0.44
CA PRO A 50 -7.60 4.55 0.21
C PRO A 50 -7.72 3.12 -0.31
N THR A 51 -6.68 2.57 -0.92
CA THR A 51 -6.65 1.18 -1.39
C THR A 51 -6.08 0.24 -0.33
N VAL A 52 -6.38 -1.05 -0.44
CA VAL A 52 -5.81 -2.12 0.41
C VAL A 52 -5.40 -3.27 -0.48
N HIS A 53 -4.29 -3.95 -0.15
CA HIS A 53 -3.80 -5.08 -0.96
C HIS A 53 -4.73 -6.30 -0.91
N VAL A 54 -5.49 -6.47 0.18
CA VAL A 54 -6.41 -7.58 0.39
C VAL A 54 -7.74 -7.04 0.92
N GLY A 55 -8.84 -7.35 0.25
CA GLY A 55 -10.15 -6.76 0.53
C GLY A 55 -11.32 -7.62 0.06
N LYS A 56 -12.53 -7.31 0.53
CA LYS A 56 -13.76 -7.96 0.02
C LYS A 56 -14.08 -7.43 -1.37
N LYS A 57 -14.73 -8.25 -2.20
CA LYS A 57 -15.17 -7.85 -3.55
C LYS A 57 -15.95 -6.54 -3.54
N GLU A 58 -16.92 -6.42 -2.62
CA GLU A 58 -17.74 -5.21 -2.50
C GLU A 58 -16.92 -3.92 -2.28
N TYR A 59 -15.77 -4.00 -1.61
CA TYR A 59 -14.91 -2.84 -1.40
C TYR A 59 -14.31 -2.36 -2.72
N TYR A 60 -13.75 -3.29 -3.50
CA TYR A 60 -13.20 -2.98 -4.82
C TYR A 60 -14.28 -2.52 -5.80
N ASP A 61 -15.45 -3.17 -5.80
CA ASP A 61 -16.59 -2.73 -6.61
C ASP A 61 -16.98 -1.27 -6.28
N SER A 62 -16.95 -0.88 -5.00
CA SER A 62 -17.22 0.50 -4.59
C SER A 62 -16.16 1.48 -5.08
N ILE A 63 -14.88 1.12 -5.02
CA ILE A 63 -13.78 1.95 -5.54
C ILE A 63 -13.94 2.12 -7.05
N LYS A 64 -14.10 1.01 -7.80
CA LYS A 64 -14.23 1.05 -9.25
C LYS A 64 -15.41 1.92 -9.70
N LYS A 65 -16.56 1.77 -9.04
CA LYS A 65 -17.73 2.62 -9.34
C LYS A 65 -17.44 4.10 -9.15
N GLU A 66 -16.76 4.46 -8.06
CA GLU A 66 -16.39 5.84 -7.76
C GLU A 66 -15.40 6.40 -8.80
N VAL A 67 -14.35 5.62 -9.11
CA VAL A 67 -13.34 5.96 -10.12
C VAL A 67 -13.99 6.17 -11.49
N ASP A 68 -14.85 5.24 -11.92
CA ASP A 68 -15.53 5.31 -13.21
C ASP A 68 -16.51 6.50 -13.28
N SER A 69 -17.12 6.90 -12.15
CA SER A 69 -17.97 8.09 -12.07
C SER A 69 -17.14 9.37 -12.21
N LEU A 70 -16.14 9.56 -11.35
CA LEU A 70 -15.30 10.76 -11.32
C LEU A 70 -14.50 10.93 -12.61
N ARG A 71 -14.06 9.83 -13.24
CA ARG A 71 -13.40 9.88 -14.56
C ARG A 71 -14.32 10.45 -15.64
N LYS A 72 -15.62 10.11 -15.63
CA LYS A 72 -16.59 10.69 -16.58
C LYS A 72 -16.80 12.19 -16.36
N GLU A 73 -16.53 12.69 -15.15
CA GLU A 73 -16.54 14.11 -14.80
C GLU A 73 -15.22 14.82 -15.15
N GLY A 74 -14.27 14.12 -15.78
CA GLY A 74 -13.01 14.69 -16.26
C GLY A 74 -11.87 14.70 -15.24
N PHE A 75 -12.01 13.98 -14.12
CA PHE A 75 -10.89 13.77 -13.20
C PHE A 75 -9.83 12.88 -13.85
N ILE A 76 -8.56 13.24 -13.61
CA ILE A 76 -7.44 12.35 -13.92
C ILE A 76 -7.25 11.36 -12.78
N VAL A 77 -6.86 10.12 -13.11
CA VAL A 77 -6.58 9.09 -12.10
C VAL A 77 -5.07 8.98 -11.91
N ALA A 78 -4.63 9.16 -10.68
CA ALA A 78 -3.26 8.97 -10.24
C ALA A 78 -3.21 7.80 -9.25
N TYR A 79 -2.27 6.87 -9.38
CA TYR A 79 -2.28 5.63 -8.61
C TYR A 79 -0.91 5.11 -8.18
N GLU A 80 -0.92 4.33 -7.09
CA GLU A 80 0.22 3.59 -6.55
C GLU A 80 0.41 2.23 -7.24
N SER A 81 1.57 2.00 -7.86
CA SER A 81 2.00 0.67 -8.29
C SER A 81 3.49 0.66 -8.61
N ILE A 82 4.30 -0.06 -7.84
CA ILE A 82 5.74 -0.18 -8.10
C ILE A 82 5.95 -0.68 -9.53
N ILE A 83 6.82 0.00 -10.27
CA ILE A 83 7.12 -0.33 -11.66
C ILE A 83 8.22 -1.40 -11.67
N PHE A 84 7.88 -2.60 -12.16
CA PHE A 84 8.80 -3.73 -12.26
C PHE A 84 9.39 -3.81 -13.67
N GLU A 85 10.64 -3.40 -13.82
CA GLU A 85 11.38 -3.43 -15.07
C GLU A 85 11.93 -4.84 -15.35
N ILE A 86 11.03 -5.81 -15.59
CA ILE A 86 11.35 -7.25 -15.65
C ILE A 86 12.43 -7.64 -16.68
N ASN A 87 12.61 -6.82 -17.73
CA ASN A 87 13.58 -7.04 -18.79
C ASN A 87 14.98 -6.46 -18.48
N LYS A 88 15.15 -5.82 -17.32
CA LYS A 88 16.41 -5.22 -16.91
C LYS A 88 17.30 -6.28 -16.27
N ASP A 89 18.59 -6.29 -16.61
CA ASP A 89 19.55 -7.32 -16.15
C ASP A 89 19.64 -7.45 -14.62
N ASP A 90 19.40 -6.37 -13.89
CA ASP A 90 19.48 -6.33 -12.43
C ASP A 90 18.13 -6.59 -11.73
N PHE A 91 17.06 -6.87 -12.48
CA PHE A 91 15.71 -7.02 -11.94
C PHE A 91 15.65 -8.10 -10.85
N GLU A 92 16.17 -9.29 -11.11
CA GLU A 92 16.09 -10.39 -10.15
C GLU A 92 16.87 -10.08 -8.86
N ILE A 93 18.03 -9.44 -9.00
CA ILE A 93 18.84 -9.00 -7.85
C ILE A 93 18.09 -7.96 -7.04
N ASN A 94 17.48 -6.97 -7.69
CA ASN A 94 16.68 -5.94 -7.01
C ASN A 94 15.43 -6.52 -6.36
N ALA A 95 14.78 -7.51 -6.97
CA ALA A 95 13.66 -8.23 -6.37
C ALA A 95 14.07 -9.02 -5.13
N LYS A 96 15.24 -9.67 -5.14
CA LYS A 96 15.82 -10.34 -3.96
C LYS A 96 16.18 -9.34 -2.86
N LYS A 97 16.76 -8.17 -3.19
CA LYS A 97 17.03 -7.09 -2.25
C LYS A 97 15.74 -6.55 -1.61
N ALA A 98 14.70 -6.29 -2.40
CA ALA A 98 13.42 -5.85 -1.87
C ALA A 98 12.78 -6.91 -0.97
N ARG A 99 12.81 -8.18 -1.39
CA ARG A 99 12.34 -9.30 -0.55
C ARG A 99 13.06 -9.36 0.79
N LYS A 100 14.37 -9.11 0.81
CA LYS A 100 15.15 -9.04 2.04
C LYS A 100 14.66 -7.94 2.98
N ILE A 101 14.44 -6.73 2.47
CA ILE A 101 13.89 -5.59 3.23
C ILE A 101 12.49 -5.90 3.78
N VAL A 102 11.57 -6.40 2.93
CA VAL A 102 10.14 -6.46 3.27
C VAL A 102 9.69 -7.78 3.88
N GLY A 103 10.46 -8.86 3.66
CA GLY A 103 10.24 -10.21 4.17
C GLY A 103 9.47 -11.17 3.24
N TYR A 104 9.10 -10.72 2.03
CA TYR A 104 8.36 -11.52 1.03
C TYR A 104 8.57 -10.95 -0.38
N ASN A 105 8.24 -11.72 -1.42
CA ASN A 105 8.39 -11.24 -2.80
C ASN A 105 7.26 -10.27 -3.18
N ILE A 106 7.60 -9.04 -3.54
CA ILE A 106 6.64 -8.02 -3.98
C ILE A 106 6.51 -7.89 -5.50
N ALA A 107 7.44 -8.47 -6.27
CA ALA A 107 7.51 -8.27 -7.71
C ALA A 107 6.50 -9.14 -8.50
N ASN A 108 6.13 -10.29 -7.94
CA ASN A 108 5.23 -11.26 -8.60
C ASN A 108 3.93 -11.48 -7.82
N ILE A 109 3.36 -10.43 -7.23
CA ILE A 109 2.10 -10.54 -6.45
C ILE A 109 0.91 -10.94 -7.36
N ASN A 110 1.00 -10.74 -8.68
CA ASN A 110 -0.07 -11.06 -9.63
C ASN A 110 -0.05 -12.50 -10.14
N ASP A 111 1.05 -13.23 -9.98
CA ASP A 111 1.11 -14.66 -10.25
C ASP A 111 0.65 -15.43 -9.01
N ASN A 112 0.16 -16.66 -9.18
CA ASN A 112 -0.30 -17.56 -8.10
C ASN A 112 0.82 -18.00 -7.12
N ASN A 113 1.87 -17.19 -6.95
CA ASN A 113 3.04 -17.41 -6.10
C ASN A 113 2.77 -17.11 -4.62
N ILE A 114 1.64 -17.65 -4.15
CA ILE A 114 1.07 -17.47 -2.83
C ILE A 114 2.04 -17.89 -1.71
N GLN A 115 2.95 -18.83 -2.00
CA GLN A 115 3.88 -19.36 -0.98
C GLN A 115 4.84 -18.31 -0.40
N SER A 116 5.23 -17.31 -1.21
CA SER A 116 6.10 -16.22 -0.76
C SER A 116 5.35 -15.18 0.07
N LEU A 117 4.03 -15.09 -0.05
CA LEU A 117 3.22 -14.01 0.51
C LEU A 117 2.82 -14.28 1.97
N PRO A 118 2.53 -13.22 2.74
CA PRO A 118 1.87 -13.35 4.04
C PRO A 118 0.54 -14.10 3.93
N LYS A 119 0.17 -14.87 4.96
CA LYS A 119 -1.03 -15.75 4.94
C LYS A 119 -2.33 -14.98 4.67
N GLU A 120 -2.35 -13.71 5.03
CA GLU A 120 -3.46 -12.79 4.82
C GLU A 120 -3.85 -12.69 3.34
N TYR A 121 -2.89 -12.82 2.42
CA TYR A 121 -3.09 -12.79 0.97
C TYR A 121 -3.81 -14.05 0.44
N SER A 122 -3.89 -15.11 1.25
CA SER A 122 -4.58 -16.36 0.92
C SER A 122 -5.93 -16.50 1.64
N THR A 123 -6.40 -15.43 2.29
CA THR A 123 -7.63 -15.50 3.10
C THR A 123 -8.84 -15.78 2.22
N LYS A 124 -9.56 -16.86 2.53
CA LYS A 124 -10.80 -17.23 1.82
C LYS A 124 -11.79 -16.06 1.82
N ASN A 125 -12.44 -15.83 0.69
CA ASN A 125 -13.42 -14.75 0.45
C ASN A 125 -12.83 -13.33 0.41
N TYR A 126 -11.51 -13.18 0.37
CA TYR A 126 -10.85 -11.91 0.07
C TYR A 126 -10.18 -11.98 -1.30
N LEU A 127 -10.06 -10.81 -1.93
CA LEU A 127 -9.42 -10.63 -3.23
C LEU A 127 -8.18 -9.77 -3.08
N LEU A 128 -7.16 -10.09 -3.88
CA LEU A 128 -6.01 -9.21 -4.06
C LEU A 128 -6.40 -7.96 -4.83
N GLN A 129 -5.77 -6.84 -4.52
CA GLN A 129 -5.87 -5.65 -5.36
C GLN A 129 -5.24 -5.94 -6.73
N ASN A 130 -5.88 -5.45 -7.78
CA ASN A 130 -5.27 -5.30 -9.10
C ASN A 130 -5.89 -4.07 -9.78
N ASN A 131 -5.27 -3.61 -10.88
CA ASN A 131 -5.68 -2.39 -11.58
C ASN A 131 -7.16 -2.44 -12.00
N ASP A 132 -7.60 -3.53 -12.62
CA ASP A 132 -8.97 -3.69 -13.10
C ASP A 132 -10.00 -3.57 -11.98
N ARG A 133 -9.75 -4.18 -10.82
CA ARG A 133 -10.64 -4.18 -9.66
C ARG A 133 -10.85 -2.80 -9.06
N VAL A 134 -9.88 -1.90 -9.18
CA VAL A 134 -10.01 -0.51 -8.73
C VAL A 134 -10.31 0.46 -9.87
N GLY A 135 -10.49 -0.06 -11.10
CA GLY A 135 -10.87 0.74 -12.27
C GLY A 135 -9.73 1.53 -12.91
N ILE A 136 -8.47 1.16 -12.66
CA ILE A 136 -7.30 1.76 -13.31
C ILE A 136 -7.20 1.27 -14.76
N VAL A 137 -6.83 2.16 -15.68
CA VAL A 137 -6.56 1.88 -17.10
C VAL A 137 -5.17 2.36 -17.51
N ASN A 138 -4.68 1.93 -18.67
CA ASN A 138 -3.29 2.18 -19.10
C ASN A 138 -2.92 3.66 -19.32
N THR A 139 -3.91 4.54 -19.48
CA THR A 139 -3.70 5.99 -19.63
C THR A 139 -3.65 6.73 -18.29
N ASP A 140 -3.94 6.06 -17.18
CA ASP A 140 -3.88 6.65 -15.85
C ASP A 140 -2.42 6.86 -15.41
N TYR A 141 -2.22 7.78 -14.47
CA TYR A 141 -0.89 8.26 -14.10
C TYR A 141 -0.30 7.50 -12.91
N ASN A 142 0.76 6.73 -13.14
CA ASN A 142 1.46 6.04 -12.06
C ASN A 142 2.38 7.00 -11.29
N VAL A 143 2.07 7.20 -10.00
CA VAL A 143 2.80 8.12 -9.12
C VAL A 143 3.89 7.44 -8.29
N ASP A 144 4.08 6.14 -8.45
CA ASP A 144 5.07 5.37 -7.71
C ASP A 144 6.43 5.35 -8.43
N MET A 145 7.37 4.62 -7.85
CA MET A 145 8.74 4.47 -8.32
C MET A 145 8.98 3.14 -9.05
N THR A 146 10.06 3.08 -9.84
CA THR A 146 10.61 1.79 -10.27
C THR A 146 11.25 1.06 -9.10
N LEU A 147 11.23 -0.27 -9.15
CA LEU A 147 11.93 -1.09 -8.16
C LEU A 147 13.43 -0.77 -8.11
N HIS A 148 14.05 -0.52 -9.27
CA HIS A 148 15.45 -0.12 -9.37
C HIS A 148 15.73 1.16 -8.57
N ASN A 149 14.95 2.22 -8.79
CA ASN A 149 15.13 3.50 -8.09
C ASN A 149 14.86 3.38 -6.59
N LEU A 150 13.90 2.54 -6.17
CA LEU A 150 13.65 2.27 -4.76
C LEU A 150 14.87 1.63 -4.08
N ILE A 151 15.48 0.63 -4.72
CA ILE A 151 16.67 -0.03 -4.19
C ILE A 151 17.86 0.93 -4.18
N GLU A 152 18.08 1.67 -5.26
CA GLU A 152 19.17 2.66 -5.34
C GLU A 152 19.06 3.69 -4.22
N LYS A 153 17.91 4.34 -4.06
CA LYS A 153 17.70 5.33 -2.98
C LYS A 153 17.79 4.73 -1.58
N TYR A 154 17.40 3.46 -1.43
CA TYR A 154 17.58 2.73 -0.18
C TYR A 154 19.06 2.56 0.16
N GLU A 155 19.85 2.07 -0.79
CA GLU A 155 21.29 1.80 -0.62
C GLU A 155 22.09 3.09 -0.46
N LEU A 156 21.67 4.19 -1.10
CA LEU A 156 22.26 5.52 -0.88
C LEU A 156 22.11 5.99 0.58
N LYS A 157 20.99 5.68 1.25
CA LYS A 157 20.75 6.09 2.64
C LYS A 157 21.35 5.13 3.68
N TYR A 158 21.27 3.83 3.45
CA TYR A 158 21.60 2.81 4.45
C TYR A 158 22.82 1.95 4.11
N GLY A 159 23.44 2.17 2.95
CA GLY A 159 24.50 1.34 2.41
C GLY A 159 23.97 0.14 1.62
N ALA A 160 24.87 -0.52 0.89
CA ALA A 160 24.53 -1.65 0.02
C ALA A 160 23.85 -2.81 0.78
N ILE A 161 22.79 -3.35 0.19
CA ILE A 161 22.07 -4.52 0.67
C ILE A 161 22.84 -5.76 0.23
N SER A 162 23.63 -6.30 1.16
CA SER A 162 24.39 -7.53 0.92
C SER A 162 23.44 -8.73 0.90
N LEU A 163 23.38 -9.46 -0.23
CA LEU A 163 22.64 -10.72 -0.36
C LEU A 163 23.52 -11.89 0.10
N SER A 164 23.00 -12.72 1.00
CA SER A 164 23.65 -13.96 1.42
C SER A 164 23.44 -15.07 0.39
N GLN A 165 24.18 -16.17 0.54
CA GLN A 165 23.97 -17.37 -0.29
C GLN A 165 22.52 -17.88 -0.21
N CYS A 166 21.88 -17.81 0.97
CA CYS A 166 20.46 -18.14 1.13
C CYS A 166 19.57 -17.25 0.26
N ASP A 167 19.84 -15.94 0.22
CA ASP A 167 19.04 -14.98 -0.54
C ASP A 167 19.13 -15.23 -2.05
N LEU A 168 20.35 -15.54 -2.51
CA LEU A 168 20.67 -15.84 -3.90
C LEU A 168 20.07 -17.18 -4.34
N GLN A 169 20.15 -18.21 -3.51
CA GLN A 169 19.67 -19.55 -3.86
C GLN A 169 18.16 -19.73 -3.69
N THR A 170 17.52 -18.99 -2.77
CA THR A 170 16.07 -19.12 -2.55
C THR A 170 15.30 -18.52 -3.73
N PRO A 171 14.47 -19.30 -4.47
CA PRO A 171 13.65 -18.78 -5.56
C PRO A 171 12.70 -17.68 -5.07
N LEU A 172 12.40 -16.68 -5.90
CA LEU A 172 11.47 -15.59 -5.54
C LEU A 172 10.04 -16.09 -5.25
N SER A 173 9.67 -17.25 -5.77
CA SER A 173 8.41 -17.96 -5.51
C SER A 173 8.30 -18.58 -4.12
N ALA A 174 9.43 -18.94 -3.52
CA ALA A 174 9.46 -19.69 -2.28
C ALA A 174 9.21 -18.77 -1.07
N LYS A 175 8.70 -19.37 0.01
CA LYS A 175 8.61 -18.70 1.31
C LYS A 175 9.99 -18.20 1.73
N TYR A 176 10.08 -16.94 2.12
CA TYR A 176 11.34 -16.35 2.55
C TYR A 176 11.67 -16.75 3.99
N LEU A 177 12.71 -17.57 4.17
CA LEU A 177 13.15 -18.11 5.46
C LEU A 177 14.60 -17.73 5.80
N CYS A 178 15.24 -16.91 4.97
CA CYS A 178 16.61 -16.46 5.21
C CYS A 178 16.64 -15.57 6.45
N LYS A 179 17.46 -15.93 7.44
CA LYS A 179 17.57 -15.19 8.69
C LYS A 179 18.39 -13.93 8.48
N GLU A 180 17.82 -12.78 8.86
CA GLU A 180 18.57 -11.53 8.92
C GLU A 180 19.30 -11.39 10.25
N LYS A 181 20.59 -11.03 10.20
CA LYS A 181 21.37 -10.67 11.39
C LYS A 181 21.05 -9.27 11.90
N LYS A 182 20.64 -8.36 11.01
CA LYS A 182 20.33 -6.95 11.31
C LYS A 182 19.01 -6.60 10.63
N LYS A 183 18.09 -5.97 11.37
CA LYS A 183 16.83 -5.48 10.82
C LYS A 183 17.11 -4.33 9.85
N LEU A 184 16.61 -4.47 8.63
CA LEU A 184 16.62 -3.41 7.62
C LEU A 184 15.46 -2.42 7.88
N PRO A 185 15.68 -1.10 7.81
CA PRO A 185 14.62 -0.09 7.95
C PRO A 185 13.53 -0.19 6.85
N LYS A 186 12.52 -1.02 7.07
CA LYS A 186 11.45 -1.29 6.10
C LYS A 186 10.62 -0.04 5.76
N TYR A 187 10.28 0.77 6.75
CA TYR A 187 9.41 1.94 6.58
C TYR A 187 9.92 2.95 5.55
N TYR A 188 11.24 3.12 5.44
CA TYR A 188 11.83 3.98 4.43
C TYR A 188 11.52 3.50 3.00
N PHE A 189 11.59 2.18 2.78
CA PHE A 189 11.32 1.55 1.49
C PHE A 189 9.83 1.50 1.17
N THR A 190 9.01 1.09 2.15
CA THR A 190 7.58 0.87 1.92
C THR A 190 6.76 2.14 1.88
N ASP A 191 7.19 3.19 2.61
CA ASP A 191 6.39 4.38 2.85
C ASP A 191 7.12 5.68 2.48
N GLU A 192 8.23 6.03 3.13
CA GLU A 192 8.83 7.37 3.00
C GLU A 192 9.20 7.71 1.55
N LEU A 193 9.98 6.85 0.88
CA LEU A 193 10.40 7.07 -0.50
C LEU A 193 9.21 7.21 -1.45
N ARG A 194 8.24 6.31 -1.31
CA ARG A 194 7.10 6.20 -2.20
C ARG A 194 6.12 7.35 -1.99
N ASN A 195 5.91 7.78 -0.75
CA ASN A 195 5.12 8.97 -0.42
C ASN A 195 5.75 10.24 -0.97
N SER A 196 7.05 10.40 -0.79
CA SER A 196 7.77 11.58 -1.30
C SER A 196 7.68 11.68 -2.81
N GLU A 197 7.91 10.58 -3.53
CA GLU A 197 7.76 10.53 -4.99
C GLU A 197 6.33 10.88 -5.42
N ALA A 198 5.35 10.26 -4.77
CA ALA A 198 3.95 10.45 -5.12
C ALA A 198 3.52 11.91 -4.91
N LEU A 199 3.90 12.53 -3.80
CA LEU A 199 3.60 13.93 -3.52
C LEU A 199 4.27 14.87 -4.54
N ALA A 200 5.54 14.61 -4.89
CA ALA A 200 6.24 15.38 -5.91
C ALA A 200 5.52 15.28 -7.26
N LYS A 201 5.13 14.08 -7.69
CA LYS A 201 4.38 13.87 -8.93
C LYS A 201 2.98 14.49 -8.91
N ILE A 202 2.28 14.43 -7.78
CA ILE A 202 0.96 15.07 -7.61
C ILE A 202 1.07 16.60 -7.67
N SER A 203 2.15 17.19 -7.15
CA SER A 203 2.36 18.64 -7.22
C SER A 203 2.41 19.16 -8.66
N LEU A 204 2.88 18.34 -9.61
CA LEU A 204 2.89 18.68 -11.04
C LEU A 204 1.50 18.71 -11.68
N LEU A 205 0.47 18.22 -10.97
CA LEU A 205 -0.91 18.09 -11.41
C LEU A 205 -1.86 19.05 -10.69
N GLN A 206 -1.35 20.03 -9.94
CA GLN A 206 -2.15 20.92 -9.07
C GLN A 206 -3.28 21.68 -9.78
N ASN A 207 -3.14 21.93 -11.08
CA ASN A 207 -4.17 22.59 -11.90
C ASN A 207 -5.26 21.62 -12.44
N LYS A 208 -5.26 20.36 -12.01
CA LYS A 208 -6.20 19.30 -12.43
C LYS A 208 -7.02 18.81 -11.24
N ASN A 209 -8.21 18.29 -11.55
CA ASN A 209 -8.99 17.49 -10.61
C ASN A 209 -8.46 16.06 -10.61
N ILE A 210 -8.09 15.54 -9.44
CA ILE A 210 -7.34 14.28 -9.30
C ILE A 210 -8.12 13.27 -8.47
N ILE A 211 -8.24 12.04 -8.96
CA ILE A 211 -8.55 10.86 -8.16
C ILE A 211 -7.21 10.24 -7.75
N PHE A 212 -6.94 10.12 -6.47
CA PHE A 212 -5.69 9.59 -5.94
C PHE A 212 -5.91 8.22 -5.29
N LEU A 213 -5.62 7.15 -6.02
CA LEU A 213 -5.72 5.75 -5.57
C LEU A 213 -4.41 5.31 -4.92
N TYR A 214 -4.34 5.40 -3.60
CA TYR A 214 -3.10 5.11 -2.87
C TYR A 214 -3.38 4.37 -1.56
N GLY A 215 -2.43 3.56 -1.12
CA GLY A 215 -2.57 2.62 -0.02
C GLY A 215 -2.98 3.29 1.28
N LYS A 216 -3.95 2.69 1.97
CA LYS A 216 -4.50 3.19 3.24
C LYS A 216 -3.42 3.44 4.30
N GLY A 217 -2.34 2.64 4.30
CA GLY A 217 -1.24 2.76 5.27
C GLY A 217 -0.51 4.10 5.20
N HIS A 218 -0.54 4.77 4.04
CA HIS A 218 0.18 6.00 3.76
C HIS A 218 -0.58 7.27 4.16
N LYS A 219 -1.85 7.12 4.57
CA LYS A 219 -2.83 8.22 4.71
C LYS A 219 -2.32 9.41 5.52
N PHE A 220 -1.66 9.20 6.66
CA PHE A 220 -1.24 10.29 7.54
C PHE A 220 -0.12 11.15 6.94
N MET A 221 0.89 10.51 6.35
CA MET A 221 2.00 11.22 5.70
C MET A 221 1.53 11.94 4.44
N LEU A 222 0.68 11.29 3.65
CA LEU A 222 0.08 11.91 2.47
C LEU A 222 -0.80 13.10 2.84
N HIS A 223 -1.61 12.99 3.90
CA HIS A 223 -2.40 14.10 4.39
C HIS A 223 -1.52 15.32 4.72
N SER A 224 -0.47 15.14 5.51
CA SER A 224 0.48 16.21 5.81
C SER A 224 1.13 16.76 4.54
N GLY A 225 1.46 15.88 3.59
CA GLY A 225 2.00 16.26 2.29
C GLY A 225 1.04 17.12 1.47
N PHE A 226 -0.25 16.79 1.44
CA PHE A 226 -1.25 17.59 0.72
C PHE A 226 -1.41 18.97 1.34
N LEU A 227 -1.47 19.07 2.68
CA LEU A 227 -1.52 20.36 3.37
C LEU A 227 -0.31 21.24 3.01
N ASN A 228 0.89 20.66 3.02
CA ASN A 228 2.11 21.37 2.65
C ASN A 228 2.15 21.79 1.17
N ASN A 229 1.32 21.19 0.32
CA ASN A 229 1.19 21.51 -1.11
C ASN A 229 -0.04 22.38 -1.40
N GLY A 230 -0.58 23.10 -0.41
CA GLY A 230 -1.66 24.07 -0.59
C GLY A 230 -3.04 23.45 -0.78
N TYR A 231 -3.22 22.19 -0.41
CA TYR A 231 -4.54 21.57 -0.33
C TYR A 231 -5.13 21.68 1.07
N GLU A 232 -6.44 21.82 1.15
CA GLU A 232 -7.21 21.83 2.38
C GLU A 232 -8.21 20.68 2.39
N LEU A 233 -8.33 19.99 3.52
CA LEU A 233 -9.29 18.91 3.68
C LEU A 233 -10.71 19.49 3.91
N ILE A 234 -11.61 19.26 2.97
CA ILE A 234 -12.99 19.77 3.02
C ILE A 234 -14.03 18.69 3.36
N SER A 235 -13.68 17.40 3.22
CA SER A 235 -14.57 16.29 3.57
C SER A 235 -13.82 15.00 3.87
N GLY A 236 -14.37 14.18 4.77
CA GLY A 236 -13.83 12.90 5.20
C GLY A 236 -13.21 12.94 6.61
N LYS A 237 -12.77 11.77 7.10
CA LYS A 237 -12.14 11.62 8.43
C LYS A 237 -10.79 10.93 8.33
N LEU A 238 -9.79 11.56 8.93
CA LEU A 238 -8.46 10.98 9.16
C LEU A 238 -8.51 9.83 10.17
#